data_AF-A0A6J4EBT8-F1
#
_entry.id   AF-A0A6J4EBT8-F1
#
_cell.length_a   1.000
_cell.length_b   1.000
_cell.length_c   1.000
_cell.angle_alpha   90.00
_cell.angle_beta   90.00
_cell.angle_gamma   90.00
#
_symmetry.space_group_name_H-M   'P 1'
#
loop_
_entity.id
_entity.type
_entity.pdbx_description
1 polymer ?
#
loop_
_entity_poly.entity_id
_entity_poly.type
_entity_poly.pdbx_seq_one_letter_code
_entity_poly.pdbx_strand_id
1 'polypeptide(L)'
;MKHTNTLDLNGFKAINLADGVNPQDAVTRSQLDAAIQGFAWKAPVRAATTANITLSGTQTIDGVALVAGDRVLVKNQSTASGNGIYLVASGSWTRSTDFDTAAEMLGAAVFVSEGATQGNQQWKMTTDAPITVGTTAIVWEQVGGGSSYTAGNGITITGGVIAVDTSVTARKMSATIGDGTATTITVTHNLNTQDVVVSVRETATNAGVITDWVANTANTVQLTFGTAPTSGQYRATVIG
;
A
#
# COMPACT_ATOMS: atom_id res chain seq x y z
N MET A 1 -50.49 4.47 8.04
CA MET A 1 -50.95 5.57 8.90
C MET A 1 -50.21 6.83 8.43
N LYS A 2 -50.90 7.91 8.07
CA LYS A 2 -50.21 9.15 7.63
C LYS A 2 -49.86 9.94 8.89
N HIS A 3 -48.58 9.95 9.26
CA HIS A 3 -48.08 10.88 10.26
C HIS A 3 -47.78 12.20 9.55
N THR A 4 -48.43 13.28 9.97
CA THR A 4 -48.28 14.62 9.37
C THR A 4 -47.20 15.45 10.05
N ASN A 5 -46.59 14.92 11.10
CA ASN A 5 -45.52 15.55 11.87
C ASN A 5 -44.49 14.46 12.27
N THR A 6 -43.92 14.51 13.48
CA THR A 6 -42.94 13.54 13.97
C THR A 6 -43.59 12.26 14.54
N LEU A 7 -42.88 11.14 14.42
CA LEU A 7 -43.17 9.88 15.12
C LEU A 7 -42.14 9.71 16.24
N ASP A 8 -42.58 9.77 17.49
CA ASP A 8 -41.76 9.47 18.67
C ASP A 8 -42.10 8.07 19.18
N LEU A 9 -41.08 7.20 19.27
CA LEU A 9 -41.21 5.83 19.76
C LEU A 9 -41.00 5.72 21.28
N ASN A 10 -40.71 6.81 21.99
CA ASN A 10 -40.53 6.86 23.44
C ASN A 10 -39.59 5.76 23.98
N GLY A 11 -38.48 5.52 23.27
CA GLY A 11 -37.48 4.52 23.62
C GLY A 11 -37.78 3.07 23.19
N PHE A 12 -38.93 2.81 22.55
CA PHE A 12 -39.27 1.48 22.03
C PHE A 12 -38.71 1.22 20.62
N LYS A 13 -38.53 -0.06 20.28
CA LYS A 13 -38.02 -0.49 18.96
C LYS A 13 -39.13 -0.47 17.91
N ALA A 14 -38.80 -0.07 16.68
CA ALA A 14 -39.60 -0.37 15.51
C ALA A 14 -39.27 -1.79 15.00
N ILE A 15 -40.23 -2.70 15.02
CA ILE A 15 -40.09 -4.10 14.55
C ILE A 15 -40.88 -4.33 13.27
N ASN A 16 -40.51 -5.35 12.50
CA ASN A 16 -41.15 -5.72 11.22
C ASN A 16 -41.17 -4.59 10.16
N LEU A 17 -40.14 -3.74 10.17
CA LEU A 17 -39.93 -2.75 9.12
C LEU A 17 -39.50 -3.46 7.84
N ALA A 18 -40.16 -3.15 6.72
CA ALA A 18 -39.73 -3.61 5.40
C ALA A 18 -38.51 -2.83 4.92
N ASP A 19 -37.73 -3.44 4.02
CA ASP A 19 -36.56 -2.80 3.45
C ASP A 19 -36.94 -1.55 2.63
N GLY A 20 -36.29 -0.42 2.92
CA GLY A 20 -36.53 0.85 2.23
C GLY A 20 -36.00 0.84 0.80
N VAL A 21 -36.74 1.47 -0.13
CA VAL A 21 -36.43 1.50 -1.57
C VAL A 21 -36.33 2.94 -2.10
N ASN A 22 -37.15 3.86 -1.57
CA ASN A 22 -37.15 5.26 -1.96
C ASN A 22 -36.21 6.10 -1.07
N PRO A 23 -35.76 7.29 -1.53
CA PRO A 23 -34.81 8.10 -0.77
C PRO A 23 -35.29 8.61 0.59
N GLN A 24 -36.60 8.56 0.87
CA GLN A 24 -37.19 8.97 2.15
C GLN A 24 -37.61 7.79 3.02
N ASP A 25 -37.38 6.55 2.59
CA ASP A 25 -37.76 5.37 3.37
C ASP A 25 -36.79 5.18 4.56
N ALA A 26 -37.32 4.69 5.67
CA ALA A 26 -36.48 4.22 6.77
C ALA A 26 -35.78 2.91 6.35
N VAL A 27 -34.50 2.77 6.73
CA VAL A 27 -33.72 1.56 6.44
C VAL A 27 -33.76 0.58 7.61
N THR A 28 -33.79 -0.72 7.30
CA THR A 28 -33.63 -1.74 8.34
C THR A 28 -32.18 -1.80 8.81
N ARG A 29 -31.95 -2.32 10.02
CA ARG A 29 -30.57 -2.63 10.47
C ARG A 29 -29.87 -3.58 9.49
N SER A 30 -30.61 -4.52 8.90
CA SER A 30 -30.07 -5.43 7.87
C SER A 30 -29.60 -4.68 6.63
N GLN A 31 -30.34 -3.68 6.16
CA GLN A 31 -29.90 -2.83 5.04
C GLN A 31 -28.71 -1.96 5.39
N LEU A 32 -28.62 -1.46 6.63
CA LEU A 32 -27.43 -0.74 7.10
C LEU A 32 -26.21 -1.67 7.15
N ASP A 33 -26.36 -2.86 7.74
CA ASP A 33 -25.31 -3.87 7.84
C ASP A 33 -24.88 -4.36 6.44
N ALA A 34 -25.83 -4.48 5.50
CA ALA A 34 -25.56 -4.78 4.10
C ALA A 34 -24.96 -3.60 3.32
N ALA A 35 -25.28 -2.35 3.65
CA ALA A 35 -24.66 -1.16 3.05
C ALA A 35 -23.19 -0.98 3.50
N ILE A 36 -22.82 -1.52 4.67
CA ILE A 36 -21.44 -1.63 5.16
C ILE A 36 -20.74 -2.87 4.55
N GLN A 37 -21.19 -3.34 3.38
CA GLN A 37 -20.85 -4.65 2.82
C GLN A 37 -19.34 -4.95 2.81
N GLY A 38 -18.98 -6.00 3.54
CA GLY A 38 -17.64 -6.56 3.63
C GLY A 38 -16.84 -6.18 4.88
N PHE A 39 -17.32 -5.24 5.71
CA PHE A 39 -16.60 -4.78 6.90
C PHE A 39 -17.44 -4.88 8.18
N ALA A 40 -17.16 -5.87 9.02
CA ALA A 40 -17.68 -5.95 10.39
C ALA A 40 -16.78 -5.15 11.33
N TRP A 41 -16.97 -3.83 11.39
CA TRP A 41 -16.16 -2.94 12.22
C TRP A 41 -16.20 -3.32 13.71
N LYS A 42 -15.02 -3.39 14.31
CA LYS A 42 -14.76 -3.69 15.72
C LYS A 42 -14.41 -2.41 16.47
N ALA A 43 -14.50 -2.46 17.80
CA ALA A 43 -14.02 -1.34 18.59
C ALA A 43 -12.52 -1.12 18.31
N PRO A 44 -12.08 0.15 18.19
CA PRO A 44 -10.72 0.48 17.79
C PRO A 44 -9.70 -0.15 18.74
N VAL A 45 -8.51 -0.43 18.20
CA VAL A 45 -7.37 -0.88 18.98
C VAL A 45 -6.42 0.29 19.18
N ARG A 46 -5.66 0.23 20.27
CA ARG A 46 -4.68 1.25 20.60
C ARG A 46 -3.42 1.09 19.75
N ALA A 47 -2.92 -0.14 19.59
CA ALA A 47 -1.74 -0.45 18.78
C ALA A 47 -1.94 -1.73 17.95
N ALA A 48 -1.07 -1.97 16.99
CA ALA A 48 -0.98 -3.22 16.26
C ALA A 48 0.44 -3.78 16.25
N THR A 49 0.58 -5.11 16.27
CA THR A 49 1.90 -5.75 16.26
C THR A 49 2.68 -5.45 14.99
N THR A 50 4.01 -5.43 15.10
CA THR A 50 4.97 -5.40 13.98
C THR A 50 5.84 -6.67 13.91
N ALA A 51 5.77 -7.52 14.94
CA ALA A 51 6.50 -8.77 15.06
C ALA A 51 5.72 -9.78 15.92
N ASN A 52 6.22 -11.01 16.02
CA ASN A 52 5.68 -12.01 16.94
C ASN A 52 5.86 -11.55 18.40
N ILE A 53 4.84 -11.75 19.23
CA ILE A 53 4.83 -11.35 20.65
C ILE A 53 4.37 -12.52 21.53
N THR A 54 4.70 -12.47 22.82
CA THR A 54 4.04 -13.30 23.83
C THR A 54 2.71 -12.64 24.21
N LEU A 55 1.61 -13.38 24.19
CA LEU A 55 0.28 -12.88 24.55
C LEU A 55 0.09 -12.85 26.08
N SER A 56 0.97 -12.13 26.78
CA SER A 56 0.95 -11.99 28.23
C SER A 56 1.72 -10.75 28.67
N GLY A 57 1.35 -10.17 29.82
CA GLY A 57 2.05 -9.02 30.41
C GLY A 57 1.82 -7.72 29.64
N THR A 58 2.03 -6.60 30.33
CA THR A 58 2.07 -5.27 29.69
C THR A 58 3.34 -5.14 28.86
N GLN A 59 3.22 -4.61 27.65
CA GLN A 59 4.31 -4.56 26.66
C GLN A 59 4.36 -3.21 25.95
N THR A 60 5.47 -2.90 25.30
CA THR A 60 5.54 -1.81 24.33
C THR A 60 5.41 -2.38 22.92
N ILE A 61 4.39 -1.96 22.17
CA ILE A 61 4.13 -2.43 20.80
C ILE A 61 4.12 -1.22 19.88
N ASP A 62 4.93 -1.27 18.82
CA ASP A 62 5.04 -0.20 17.83
C ASP A 62 5.28 1.19 18.45
N GLY A 63 6.13 1.25 19.49
CA GLY A 63 6.44 2.48 20.24
C GLY A 63 5.38 2.89 21.27
N VAL A 64 4.26 2.17 21.38
CA VAL A 64 3.17 2.45 22.34
C VAL A 64 3.31 1.57 23.58
N ALA A 65 3.52 2.18 24.75
CA ALA A 65 3.50 1.46 26.03
C ALA A 65 2.05 1.12 26.43
N LEU A 66 1.73 -0.17 26.49
CA LEU A 66 0.38 -0.67 26.75
C LEU A 66 0.15 -0.97 28.23
N VAL A 67 -1.09 -0.78 28.66
CA VAL A 67 -1.55 -1.12 30.03
C VAL A 67 -2.69 -2.12 29.98
N ALA A 68 -2.98 -2.76 31.13
CA ALA A 68 -4.09 -3.70 31.22
C ALA A 68 -5.42 -3.02 30.84
N GLY A 69 -6.23 -3.68 30.01
CA GLY A 69 -7.46 -3.13 29.44
C GLY A 69 -7.31 -2.49 28.06
N ASP A 70 -6.08 -2.20 27.61
CA ASP A 70 -5.86 -1.74 26.24
C ASP A 70 -6.22 -2.85 25.24
N ARG A 71 -6.69 -2.45 24.05
CA ARG A 71 -6.96 -3.36 22.94
C ARG A 71 -5.83 -3.32 21.93
N VAL A 72 -5.40 -4.47 21.44
CA VAL A 72 -4.30 -4.58 20.46
C VAL A 72 -4.72 -5.47 19.30
N LEU A 73 -4.44 -5.02 18.08
CA LEU A 73 -4.50 -5.90 16.90
C LEU A 73 -3.22 -6.72 16.84
N VAL A 74 -3.34 -8.02 17.08
CA VAL A 74 -2.26 -8.99 16.94
C VAL A 74 -2.39 -9.64 15.56
N LYS A 75 -1.49 -9.29 14.65
CA LYS A 75 -1.50 -9.76 13.25
C LYS A 75 -0.20 -10.45 12.81
N ASN A 76 0.79 -10.55 13.69
CA ASN A 76 2.14 -11.06 13.38
C ASN A 76 2.56 -12.27 14.23
N GLN A 77 1.63 -13.08 14.73
CA GLN A 77 1.99 -14.34 15.40
C GLN A 77 2.63 -15.32 14.41
N SER A 78 3.65 -16.07 14.86
CA SER A 78 4.25 -17.15 14.07
C SER A 78 3.24 -18.25 13.75
N THR A 79 2.33 -18.54 14.68
CA THR A 79 1.15 -19.37 14.42
C THR A 79 -0.04 -18.45 14.15
N ALA A 80 -0.43 -18.31 12.88
CA ALA A 80 -1.44 -17.33 12.46
C ALA A 80 -2.83 -17.55 13.07
N SER A 81 -3.14 -18.74 13.61
CA SER A 81 -4.38 -18.95 14.38
C SER A 81 -4.39 -18.23 15.74
N GLY A 82 -3.24 -17.72 16.18
CA GLY A 82 -3.08 -16.82 17.32
C GLY A 82 -3.33 -15.34 17.00
N ASN A 83 -3.46 -14.96 15.72
CA ASN A 83 -3.82 -13.59 15.37
C ASN A 83 -5.27 -13.27 15.78
N GLY A 84 -5.54 -11.98 15.97
CA GLY A 84 -6.84 -11.46 16.39
C GLY A 84 -6.74 -10.15 17.15
N ILE A 85 -7.85 -9.72 17.74
CA ILE A 85 -7.91 -8.56 18.62
C ILE A 85 -7.86 -9.05 20.07
N TYR A 86 -6.94 -8.51 20.86
CA TYR A 86 -6.69 -8.95 22.24
C TYR A 86 -6.85 -7.83 23.25
N LEU A 87 -7.29 -8.20 24.45
CA LEU A 87 -7.27 -7.35 25.63
C LEU A 87 -5.95 -7.58 26.39
N VAL A 88 -5.20 -6.50 26.59
CA VAL A 88 -3.94 -6.51 27.34
C VAL A 88 -4.21 -6.81 28.80
N ALA A 89 -3.39 -7.67 29.40
CA ALA A 89 -3.44 -8.01 30.81
C ALA A 89 -2.02 -8.17 31.37
N SER A 90 -1.88 -8.13 32.70
CA SER A 90 -0.62 -8.45 33.38
C SER A 90 -0.27 -9.93 33.32
N GLY A 91 -1.29 -10.80 33.25
CA GLY A 91 -1.17 -12.21 32.91
C GLY A 91 -1.46 -12.47 31.43
N SER A 92 -1.92 -13.67 31.11
CA SER A 92 -2.30 -14.05 29.74
C SER A 92 -3.36 -13.13 29.17
N TRP A 93 -3.16 -12.69 27.93
CA TRP A 93 -4.14 -11.90 27.20
C TRP A 93 -5.26 -12.80 26.70
N THR A 94 -6.46 -12.25 26.60
CA THR A 94 -7.63 -12.91 26.02
C THR A 94 -8.01 -12.21 24.72
N ARG A 95 -8.66 -12.94 23.81
CA ARG A 95 -9.33 -12.28 22.68
C ARG A 95 -10.38 -11.32 23.21
N SER A 96 -10.60 -10.23 22.48
CA SER A 96 -11.67 -9.31 22.81
C SER A 96 -13.03 -9.93 22.56
N THR A 97 -14.03 -9.50 23.33
CA THR A 97 -15.40 -10.04 23.29
C THR A 97 -16.15 -9.75 22.00
N ASP A 98 -15.62 -8.88 21.13
CA ASP A 98 -16.17 -8.59 19.80
C ASP A 98 -15.39 -9.33 18.68
N PHE A 99 -14.46 -10.21 19.05
CA PHE A 99 -13.63 -11.02 18.14
C PHE A 99 -13.30 -12.39 18.77
N ASP A 100 -14.22 -13.01 19.51
CA ASP A 100 -13.98 -14.31 20.18
C ASP A 100 -14.78 -15.47 19.57
N THR A 101 -15.72 -15.20 18.67
CA THR A 101 -16.46 -16.21 17.90
C THR A 101 -16.16 -16.18 16.40
N ALA A 102 -16.31 -17.32 15.73
CA ALA A 102 -16.10 -17.42 14.27
C ALA A 102 -17.01 -16.47 13.45
N ALA A 103 -18.25 -16.28 13.90
CA ALA A 103 -19.21 -15.37 13.27
C ALA A 103 -18.76 -13.90 13.37
N GLU A 104 -18.12 -13.52 14.47
CA GLU A 104 -17.58 -12.16 14.64
C GLU A 104 -16.29 -11.95 13.88
N MET A 105 -15.50 -13.00 13.66
CA MET A 105 -14.25 -12.89 12.92
C MET A 105 -14.49 -12.57 11.45
N LEU A 106 -15.50 -13.20 10.83
CA LEU A 106 -15.74 -13.08 9.39
C LEU A 106 -15.98 -11.62 8.97
N GLY A 107 -15.13 -11.12 8.06
CA GLY A 107 -15.17 -9.75 7.57
C GLY A 107 -14.81 -8.68 8.60
N ALA A 108 -14.25 -9.04 9.76
CA ALA A 108 -13.89 -8.08 10.79
C ALA A 108 -12.97 -6.97 10.26
N ALA A 109 -13.21 -5.74 10.68
CA ALA A 109 -12.28 -4.64 10.47
C ALA A 109 -12.04 -3.82 11.73
N VAL A 110 -10.87 -3.20 11.82
CA VAL A 110 -10.48 -2.44 12.99
C VAL A 110 -9.58 -1.27 12.63
N PHE A 111 -9.78 -0.15 13.33
CA PHE A 111 -8.92 1.02 13.24
C PHE A 111 -7.84 0.97 14.35
N VAL A 112 -6.60 1.30 13.99
CA VAL A 112 -5.44 1.37 14.89
C VAL A 112 -5.17 2.83 15.23
N SER A 113 -5.30 3.19 16.51
CA SER A 113 -5.32 4.59 16.94
C SER A 113 -3.91 5.20 17.10
N GLU A 114 -2.95 4.42 17.56
CA GLU A 114 -1.58 4.85 17.87
C GLU A 114 -0.55 3.85 17.30
N GLY A 115 0.70 4.29 17.18
CA GLY A 115 1.79 3.47 16.67
C GLY A 115 2.73 4.25 15.77
N ALA A 116 4.03 3.96 15.83
CA ALA A 116 5.02 4.59 14.98
C ALA A 116 4.84 4.21 13.50
N THR A 117 4.57 2.94 13.20
CA THR A 117 4.34 2.47 11.83
C THR A 117 2.89 2.10 11.57
N GLN A 118 2.18 1.55 12.55
CA GLN A 118 0.82 1.00 12.42
C GLN A 118 -0.30 1.98 12.80
N GLY A 119 0.04 3.14 13.36
CA GLY A 119 -0.92 4.16 13.77
C GLY A 119 -1.72 4.73 12.60
N ASN A 120 -2.98 5.09 12.85
CA ASN A 120 -3.93 5.64 11.89
C ASN A 120 -4.23 4.73 10.68
N GLN A 121 -4.03 3.42 10.83
CA GLN A 121 -4.35 2.44 9.79
C GLN A 121 -5.66 1.70 10.07
N GLN A 122 -6.27 1.18 9.01
CA GLN A 122 -7.45 0.34 9.02
C GLN A 122 -7.07 -1.04 8.49
N TRP A 123 -7.49 -2.08 9.20
CA TRP A 123 -7.16 -3.46 8.89
C TRP A 123 -8.43 -4.28 8.73
N LYS A 124 -8.41 -5.24 7.79
CA LYS A 124 -9.49 -6.18 7.51
C LYS A 124 -9.02 -7.61 7.67
N MET A 125 -9.84 -8.45 8.28
CA MET A 125 -9.66 -9.89 8.30
C MET A 125 -10.12 -10.49 6.96
N THR A 126 -9.22 -11.19 6.27
CA THR A 126 -9.44 -11.73 4.91
C THR A 126 -9.52 -13.25 4.85
N THR A 127 -9.42 -13.96 5.97
CA THR A 127 -9.63 -15.41 6.03
C THR A 127 -11.07 -15.78 5.67
N ASP A 128 -11.24 -16.67 4.70
CA ASP A 128 -12.54 -17.19 4.28
C ASP A 128 -13.14 -18.17 5.30
N ALA A 129 -14.47 -18.24 5.34
CA ALA A 129 -15.19 -19.26 6.09
C ALA A 129 -15.00 -20.66 5.45
N PRO A 130 -15.02 -21.75 6.24
CA PRO A 130 -15.33 -21.81 7.68
C PRO A 130 -14.12 -21.51 8.59
N ILE A 131 -14.38 -20.79 9.70
CA ILE A 131 -13.38 -20.43 10.70
C ILE A 131 -13.61 -21.25 11.98
N THR A 132 -12.55 -21.90 12.48
CA THR A 132 -12.51 -22.50 13.81
C THR A 132 -11.53 -21.72 14.68
N VAL A 133 -12.03 -21.10 15.75
CA VAL A 133 -11.23 -20.25 16.65
C VAL A 133 -10.07 -21.05 17.25
N GLY A 134 -8.87 -20.46 17.23
CA GLY A 134 -7.64 -21.09 17.72
C GLY A 134 -7.00 -22.11 16.78
N THR A 135 -7.69 -22.50 15.70
CA THR A 135 -7.17 -23.49 14.73
C THR A 135 -6.96 -22.89 13.34
N THR A 136 -7.97 -22.21 12.78
CA THR A 136 -7.88 -21.58 11.46
C THR A 136 -6.91 -20.40 11.51
N ALA A 137 -6.03 -20.29 10.51
CA ALA A 137 -5.13 -19.15 10.37
C ALA A 137 -5.91 -17.86 10.13
N ILE A 138 -5.67 -16.83 10.95
CA ILE A 138 -6.32 -15.52 10.83
C ILE A 138 -5.36 -14.54 10.14
N VAL A 139 -5.75 -14.07 8.96
CA VAL A 139 -4.97 -13.14 8.12
C VAL A 139 -5.62 -11.76 8.16
N TRP A 140 -4.78 -10.73 8.30
CA TRP A 140 -5.19 -9.33 8.31
C TRP A 140 -4.46 -8.56 7.21
N GLU A 141 -5.19 -7.75 6.47
CA GLU A 141 -4.67 -6.87 5.42
C GLU A 141 -5.03 -5.41 5.70
N GLN A 142 -4.14 -4.48 5.36
CA GLN A 142 -4.40 -3.06 5.47
C GLN A 142 -5.35 -2.63 4.34
N VAL A 143 -6.41 -1.90 4.69
CA VAL A 143 -7.45 -1.46 3.74
C VAL A 143 -7.63 0.05 3.69
N GLY A 144 -6.97 0.80 4.58
CA GLY A 144 -7.06 2.26 4.61
C GLY A 144 -6.16 2.90 5.66
N GLY A 145 -5.92 4.21 5.55
CA GLY A 145 -5.14 5.00 6.51
C GLY A 145 -3.62 4.68 6.56
N GLY A 146 -2.80 5.61 7.05
CA GLY A 146 -1.33 5.49 7.12
C GLY A 146 -0.61 5.47 5.76
N SER A 147 0.72 5.31 5.77
CA SER A 147 1.51 5.05 4.55
C SER A 147 1.30 3.59 4.12
N SER A 148 0.42 3.34 3.15
CA SER A 148 0.15 1.98 2.63
C SER A 148 1.35 1.31 1.95
N TYR A 149 2.42 2.07 1.72
CA TYR A 149 3.59 1.62 0.99
C TYR A 149 4.85 2.12 1.70
N THR A 150 5.80 1.20 1.91
CA THR A 150 7.17 1.54 2.32
C THR A 150 8.04 1.52 1.08
N ALA A 151 8.84 2.57 0.87
CA ALA A 151 9.74 2.64 -0.25
C ALA A 151 10.93 1.68 -0.03
N GLY A 152 11.14 0.74 -0.95
CA GLY A 152 12.38 -0.04 -1.01
C GLY A 152 13.51 0.74 -1.69
N ASN A 153 14.73 0.18 -1.72
CA ASN A 153 15.83 0.75 -2.49
C ASN A 153 15.42 0.94 -3.96
N GLY A 154 15.63 2.14 -4.48
CA GLY A 154 15.28 2.50 -5.86
C GLY A 154 13.87 3.06 -6.05
N ILE A 155 13.08 3.17 -4.99
CA ILE A 155 11.74 3.78 -5.01
C ILE A 155 11.72 4.94 -4.03
N THR A 156 11.03 6.02 -4.40
CA THR A 156 10.67 7.11 -3.48
C THR A 156 9.15 7.20 -3.39
N ILE A 157 8.65 7.49 -2.19
CA ILE A 157 7.22 7.71 -1.94
C ILE A 157 7.08 9.05 -1.22
N THR A 158 6.55 10.04 -1.93
CA THR A 158 6.37 11.40 -1.40
C THR A 158 4.99 11.91 -1.76
N GLY A 159 4.21 12.35 -0.76
CA GLY A 159 2.87 12.88 -1.00
C GLY A 159 1.92 11.91 -1.72
N GLY A 160 2.08 10.60 -1.54
CA GLY A 160 1.29 9.57 -2.22
C GLY A 160 1.72 9.25 -3.65
N VAL A 161 2.77 9.90 -4.17
CA VAL A 161 3.37 9.58 -5.47
C VAL A 161 4.46 8.52 -5.28
N ILE A 162 4.35 7.42 -6.01
CA ILE A 162 5.39 6.39 -6.11
C ILE A 162 6.24 6.69 -7.35
N ALA A 163 7.54 6.88 -7.16
CA ALA A 163 8.47 7.22 -8.23
C ALA A 163 9.77 6.40 -8.14
N VAL A 164 10.52 6.37 -9.24
CA VAL A 164 11.88 5.82 -9.24
C VAL A 164 12.79 6.78 -8.49
N ASP A 165 13.58 6.26 -7.56
CA ASP A 165 14.65 7.01 -6.91
C ASP A 165 15.85 7.11 -7.86
N THR A 166 15.97 8.27 -8.51
CA THR A 166 17.05 8.53 -9.47
C THR A 166 18.41 8.77 -8.80
N SER A 167 18.49 8.83 -7.47
CA SER A 167 19.77 8.92 -6.76
C SER A 167 20.49 7.58 -6.66
N VAL A 168 19.75 6.47 -6.79
CA VAL A 168 20.29 5.10 -6.68
C VAL A 168 19.91 4.19 -7.85
N THR A 169 18.98 4.61 -8.72
CA THR A 169 18.52 3.84 -9.88
C THR A 169 18.85 4.55 -11.18
N ALA A 170 19.68 3.91 -12.00
CA ALA A 170 19.94 4.38 -13.36
C ALA A 170 18.71 4.21 -14.25
N ARG A 171 18.43 5.22 -15.06
CA ARG A 171 17.39 5.21 -16.08
C ARG A 171 18.05 5.16 -17.46
N LYS A 172 17.24 5.00 -18.52
CA LYS A 172 17.75 4.98 -19.90
C LYS A 172 17.02 5.98 -20.78
N MET A 173 17.73 6.55 -21.74
CA MET A 173 17.18 7.30 -22.86
C MET A 173 17.84 6.81 -24.15
N SER A 174 17.05 6.58 -25.20
CA SER A 174 17.58 6.15 -26.50
C SER A 174 17.05 7.00 -27.65
N ALA A 175 17.93 7.49 -28.51
CA ALA A 175 17.59 8.31 -29.68
C ALA A 175 18.17 7.71 -30.97
N THR A 176 17.42 7.83 -32.07
CA THR A 176 17.93 7.55 -33.42
C THR A 176 18.67 8.79 -33.92
N ILE A 177 19.87 8.59 -34.46
CA ILE A 177 20.80 9.66 -34.82
C ILE A 177 21.41 9.44 -36.21
N GLY A 178 22.01 10.50 -36.73
CA GLY A 178 22.55 10.60 -38.07
C GLY A 178 21.69 11.56 -38.89
N ASP A 179 22.34 12.56 -39.48
CA ASP A 179 21.71 13.59 -40.31
C ASP A 179 22.31 13.64 -41.73
N GLY A 180 23.28 12.76 -42.02
CA GLY A 180 24.00 12.70 -43.30
C GLY A 180 25.09 13.74 -43.48
N THR A 181 25.34 14.61 -42.49
CA THR A 181 26.24 15.77 -42.63
C THR A 181 27.21 15.96 -41.48
N ALA A 182 26.75 15.85 -40.22
CA ALA A 182 27.56 16.11 -39.05
C ALA A 182 28.36 14.87 -38.65
N THR A 183 29.66 15.06 -38.39
CA THR A 183 30.51 14.05 -37.74
C THR A 183 30.39 14.10 -36.22
N THR A 184 29.73 15.13 -35.67
CA THR A 184 29.51 15.31 -34.24
C THR A 184 28.03 15.50 -33.97
N ILE A 185 27.45 14.65 -33.14
CA ILE A 185 26.00 14.64 -32.86
C ILE A 185 25.76 14.70 -31.36
N THR A 186 24.97 15.69 -30.93
CA THR A 186 24.51 15.80 -29.54
C THR A 186 23.26 14.97 -29.32
N VAL A 187 23.27 14.16 -28.25
CA VAL A 187 22.16 13.33 -27.80
C VAL A 187 21.68 13.85 -26.45
N THR A 188 20.48 14.42 -26.42
CA THR A 188 19.85 14.93 -25.19
C THR A 188 19.12 13.82 -24.44
N HIS A 189 19.60 13.45 -23.25
CA HIS A 189 19.08 12.34 -22.45
C HIS A 189 18.24 12.77 -21.23
N ASN A 190 18.38 14.00 -20.74
CA ASN A 190 17.61 14.52 -19.59
C ASN A 190 17.67 13.65 -18.31
N LEU A 191 18.80 12.95 -18.10
CA LEU A 191 18.97 12.07 -16.94
C LEU A 191 19.44 12.84 -15.70
N ASN A 192 19.88 14.09 -15.87
CA ASN A 192 20.42 14.96 -14.83
C ASN A 192 21.65 14.38 -14.12
N THR A 193 22.51 13.70 -14.88
CA THR A 193 23.78 13.13 -14.42
C THR A 193 24.79 13.07 -15.57
N GLN A 194 26.08 13.20 -15.24
CA GLN A 194 27.20 12.91 -16.17
C GLN A 194 27.79 11.51 -15.95
N ASP A 195 27.39 10.81 -14.89
CA ASP A 195 27.78 9.43 -14.63
C ASP A 195 26.95 8.51 -15.52
N VAL A 196 27.35 8.43 -16.80
CA VAL A 196 26.58 7.76 -17.84
C VAL A 196 27.37 6.63 -18.52
N VAL A 197 26.62 5.66 -19.04
CA VAL A 197 27.10 4.64 -19.97
C VAL A 197 26.42 4.86 -21.31
N VAL A 198 27.22 4.98 -22.37
CA VAL A 198 26.75 5.19 -23.73
C VAL A 198 26.95 3.91 -24.55
N SER A 199 25.90 3.50 -25.27
CA SER A 199 25.96 2.42 -26.26
C SER A 199 25.39 2.92 -27.58
N VAL A 200 26.09 2.64 -28.67
CA VAL A 200 25.64 2.95 -30.03
C VAL A 200 25.57 1.66 -30.83
N ARG A 201 24.52 1.54 -31.65
CA ARG A 201 24.35 0.41 -32.56
C ARG A 201 23.80 0.87 -33.90
N GLU A 202 24.11 0.13 -34.95
CA GLU A 202 23.46 0.25 -36.25
C GLU A 202 21.96 0.00 -36.13
N THR A 203 21.15 0.91 -36.67
CA THR A 203 19.68 0.76 -36.64
C THR A 203 19.25 -0.43 -37.50
N ALA A 204 19.90 -0.63 -38.65
CA ALA A 204 19.53 -1.67 -39.60
C ALA A 204 19.92 -3.09 -39.13
N THR A 205 21.10 -3.24 -38.54
CA THR A 205 21.67 -4.57 -38.23
C THR A 205 21.75 -4.87 -36.73
N ASN A 206 21.52 -3.87 -35.87
CA ASN A 206 21.74 -3.94 -34.42
C ASN A 206 23.21 -4.23 -34.01
N ALA A 207 24.17 -4.13 -34.95
CA ALA A 207 25.58 -4.31 -34.64
C ALA A 207 26.08 -3.18 -33.72
N GLY A 208 26.85 -3.55 -32.68
CA GLY A 208 27.46 -2.58 -31.78
C GLY A 208 28.50 -1.73 -32.50
N VAL A 209 28.49 -0.43 -32.23
CA VAL A 209 29.39 0.56 -32.82
C VAL A 209 30.12 1.27 -31.69
N ILE A 210 31.44 1.30 -31.77
CA ILE A 210 32.27 2.08 -30.86
C ILE A 210 32.45 3.46 -31.49
N THR A 211 32.11 4.49 -30.73
CA THR A 211 32.28 5.89 -31.09
C THR A 211 32.92 6.60 -29.90
N ASP A 212 33.68 7.64 -30.18
CA ASP A 212 34.15 8.52 -29.12
C ASP A 212 32.96 9.33 -28.58
N TRP A 213 32.89 9.51 -27.26
CA TRP A 213 31.81 10.25 -26.64
C TRP A 213 32.25 11.04 -25.42
N VAL A 214 31.57 12.16 -25.20
CA VAL A 214 31.79 13.03 -24.04
C VAL A 214 30.45 13.36 -23.40
N ALA A 215 30.31 13.15 -22.08
CA ALA A 215 29.19 13.69 -21.29
C ALA A 215 29.35 15.20 -21.11
N ASN A 216 28.98 15.97 -22.13
CA ASN A 216 29.23 17.41 -22.20
C ASN A 216 28.34 18.23 -21.24
N THR A 217 27.17 17.73 -20.84
CA THR A 217 26.38 18.28 -19.72
C THR A 217 25.70 17.14 -18.94
N ALA A 218 25.05 17.47 -17.81
CA ALA A 218 24.23 16.50 -17.07
C ALA A 218 23.01 15.96 -17.85
N ASN A 219 22.67 16.56 -19.00
CA ASN A 219 21.51 16.17 -19.79
C ASN A 219 21.84 15.84 -21.25
N THR A 220 23.12 15.87 -21.63
CA THR A 220 23.54 15.62 -23.00
C THR A 220 24.84 14.83 -23.04
N VAL A 221 24.97 13.99 -24.07
CA VAL A 221 26.26 13.43 -24.51
C VAL A 221 26.53 13.87 -25.94
N GLN A 222 27.79 14.05 -26.30
CA GLN A 222 28.23 14.34 -27.66
C GLN A 222 28.95 13.12 -28.22
N LEU A 223 28.55 12.66 -29.40
CA LEU A 223 29.15 11.52 -30.10
C LEU A 223 29.95 12.01 -31.30
N THR A 224 31.15 11.46 -31.50
CA THR A 224 32.01 11.81 -32.63
C THR A 224 32.30 10.60 -33.50
N PHE A 225 32.04 10.74 -34.80
CA PHE A 225 32.20 9.73 -35.83
C PHE A 225 33.29 10.11 -36.82
N GLY A 226 34.06 9.14 -37.30
CA GLY A 226 35.07 9.38 -38.34
C GLY A 226 34.46 9.79 -39.69
N THR A 227 33.23 9.36 -39.95
CA THR A 227 32.44 9.72 -41.14
C THR A 227 31.04 10.12 -40.67
N ALA A 228 30.46 11.15 -41.28
CA ALA A 228 29.10 11.60 -40.97
C ALA A 228 28.11 10.44 -41.15
N PRO A 229 27.37 10.03 -40.10
CA PRO A 229 26.39 8.97 -40.22
C PRO A 229 25.27 9.38 -41.16
N THR A 230 24.80 8.47 -42.02
CA THR A 230 23.62 8.73 -42.86
C THR A 230 22.39 8.97 -42.00
N SER A 231 21.34 9.58 -42.58
CA SER A 231 20.10 9.89 -41.85
C SER A 231 19.56 8.67 -41.08
N GLY A 232 19.51 8.76 -39.75
CA GLY A 232 18.99 7.71 -38.86
C GLY A 232 19.81 6.40 -38.81
N GLN A 233 21.07 6.42 -39.24
CA GLN A 233 21.93 5.23 -39.30
C GLN A 233 22.07 4.54 -37.96
N TYR A 234 22.23 5.28 -36.87
CA TYR A 234 22.53 4.70 -35.55
C TYR A 234 21.43 4.93 -34.53
N ARG A 235 21.36 4.02 -33.55
CA ARG A 235 20.60 4.19 -32.31
C ARG A 235 21.57 4.35 -31.15
N ALA A 236 21.58 5.52 -30.53
CA ALA A 236 22.32 5.79 -29.30
C ALA A 236 21.42 5.51 -28.09
N THR A 237 21.98 4.91 -27.05
CA THR A 237 21.36 4.70 -25.75
C THR A 237 22.30 5.23 -24.68
N VAL A 238 21.76 6.08 -23.80
CA VAL A 238 22.45 6.64 -22.63
C VAL A 238 21.76 6.07 -21.40
N ILE A 239 22.54 5.51 -20.48
CA ILE A 239 22.08 5.00 -19.19
C ILE A 239 22.75 5.83 -18.09
N GLY A 240 22.00 6.27 -17.10
CA GLY A 240 22.44 7.14 -16.00
C GLY A 240 21.32 7.45 -15.02
#